data_AF-A0A2X1N0H2-F1
#
_entry.id   AF-A0A2X1N0H2-F1
#
_cell.length_a   1.000
_cell.length_b   1.000
_cell.length_c   1.000
_cell.angle_alpha   90.00
_cell.angle_beta   90.00
_cell.angle_gamma   90.00
#
_symmetry.space_group_name_H-M   'P 1'
#
loop_
_entity.id
_entity.type
_entity.pdbx_description
1 polymer ?
#
loop_
_entity_poly.entity_id
_entity_poly.type
_entity_poly.pdbx_seq_one_letter_code
_entity_poly.pdbx_strand_id
1 'polypeptide(L)'
;MGFGSIEIGTVTPRPQPGNDKPRLFRLVDAEGLINRMGFNNLGVDNLVENVKKAHYDGVLGINIGKNKDTPVEQGKDDYLICMEKIYAYAGYIAINISSPNTPGLRTLQYGEALDDLLTAIKISKMICKRCTINMCRSQ
;
A
#
# COMPACT_ATOMS: atom_id res chain seq x y z
N MET A 1 -19.53 14.41 1.54
CA MET A 1 -18.95 13.59 0.45
C MET A 1 -19.70 12.28 0.40
N GLY A 2 -20.05 11.77 -0.80
CA GLY A 2 -20.95 10.61 -0.99
C GLY A 2 -20.26 9.39 -1.61
N PHE A 3 -19.01 9.12 -1.25
CA PHE A 3 -18.26 7.98 -1.77
C PHE A 3 -18.72 6.67 -1.10
N GLY A 4 -18.96 5.62 -1.89
CA GLY A 4 -19.33 4.28 -1.37
C GLY A 4 -18.16 3.49 -0.76
N SER A 5 -16.92 3.91 -1.06
CA SER A 5 -15.69 3.29 -0.55
C SER A 5 -14.58 4.33 -0.44
N ILE A 6 -13.64 4.09 0.47
CA ILE A 6 -12.42 4.91 0.63
C ILE A 6 -11.22 3.97 0.64
N GLU A 7 -10.14 4.34 -0.06
CA GLU A 7 -8.85 3.68 0.06
C GLU A 7 -7.87 4.57 0.83
N ILE A 8 -7.26 4.04 1.88
CA ILE A 8 -6.22 4.74 2.66
C ILE A 8 -4.85 4.10 2.43
N GLY A 9 -3.80 4.92 2.43
CA GLY A 9 -2.42 4.48 2.16
C GLY A 9 -1.79 5.26 1.00
N THR A 10 -0.74 4.76 0.35
CA THR A 10 -0.02 3.50 0.63
C THR A 10 0.72 3.56 1.97
N VAL A 11 0.46 2.60 2.86
CA VAL A 11 1.14 2.45 4.16
C VAL A 11 2.29 1.44 4.07
N THR A 12 3.32 1.64 4.88
CA THR A 12 4.47 0.75 5.00
C THR A 12 4.59 0.23 6.44
N PRO A 13 5.36 -0.85 6.70
CA PRO A 13 5.54 -1.34 8.07
C PRO A 13 6.09 -0.28 9.02
N ARG A 14 7.18 0.38 8.62
CA ARG A 14 7.84 1.45 9.39
C ARG A 14 7.40 2.82 8.87
N PRO A 15 7.34 3.85 9.73
CA PRO A 15 7.16 5.24 9.29
C PRO A 15 8.28 5.66 8.33
N GLN A 16 7.95 6.50 7.35
CA GLN A 16 8.97 7.12 6.50
C GLN A 16 8.54 8.52 6.03
N PRO A 17 9.47 9.48 5.91
CA PRO A 17 9.16 10.86 5.58
C PRO A 17 8.78 11.09 4.10
N GLY A 18 9.08 10.12 3.22
CA GLY A 18 8.98 10.22 1.76
C GLY A 18 10.18 10.92 1.13
N ASN A 19 10.04 11.37 -0.12
CA ASN A 19 11.09 12.12 -0.82
C ASN A 19 11.15 13.59 -0.38
N ASP A 20 12.26 14.28 -0.65
CA ASP A 20 12.42 15.69 -0.29
C ASP A 20 11.39 16.59 -0.98
N LYS A 21 11.02 17.68 -0.31
CA LYS A 21 10.13 18.71 -0.85
C LYS A 21 10.93 19.67 -1.75
N PRO A 22 10.33 20.22 -2.83
CA PRO A 22 8.96 20.04 -3.30
C PRO A 22 8.74 18.74 -4.07
N ARG A 23 7.57 18.11 -3.88
CA ARG A 23 7.24 16.77 -4.40
C ARG A 23 5.81 16.57 -4.93
N LEU A 24 5.03 17.65 -5.01
CA LEU A 24 3.69 17.70 -5.61
C LEU A 24 3.56 19.03 -6.36
N PHE A 25 3.18 18.94 -7.62
CA PHE A 25 3.09 20.08 -8.54
C PHE A 25 1.72 20.07 -9.21
N ARG A 26 1.09 21.24 -9.30
CA ARG A 26 -0.18 21.43 -10.00
C ARG A 26 0.06 22.06 -11.36
N LEU A 27 -0.53 21.50 -12.40
CA LEU A 27 -0.56 22.04 -13.75
C LEU A 27 -2.01 22.42 -14.05
N VAL A 28 -2.39 23.65 -13.69
CA VAL A 28 -3.80 24.09 -13.71
C VAL A 28 -4.36 24.04 -15.13
N ASP A 29 -3.63 24.56 -16.12
CA ASP A 29 -4.07 24.62 -17.52
C ASP A 29 -4.26 23.23 -18.16
N ALA A 30 -3.60 22.20 -17.61
CA ALA A 30 -3.70 20.82 -18.06
C ALA A 30 -4.56 19.95 -17.14
N GLU A 31 -5.21 20.54 -16.12
CA GLU A 31 -5.92 19.83 -15.06
C GLU A 31 -5.09 18.67 -14.45
N GLY A 32 -3.77 18.85 -14.40
CA GLY A 32 -2.80 17.79 -14.13
C GLY A 32 -2.12 17.91 -12.76
N LEU A 33 -1.69 16.76 -12.24
CA LEU A 33 -0.86 16.65 -11.04
C LEU A 33 0.39 15.81 -11.31
N ILE A 34 1.56 16.33 -10.95
CA ILE A 34 2.82 15.58 -10.92
C ILE A 34 3.22 15.36 -9.47
N ASN A 35 3.47 14.11 -9.08
CA ASN A 35 3.91 13.79 -7.72
C ASN A 35 5.08 12.81 -7.69
N ARG A 36 5.94 12.98 -6.68
CA ARG A 36 7.07 12.10 -6.37
C ARG A 36 7.14 11.87 -4.86
N MET A 37 6.01 11.44 -4.28
CA MET A 37 5.81 11.40 -2.83
C MET A 37 6.74 10.41 -2.11
N GLY A 38 6.95 9.21 -2.68
CA GLY A 38 7.80 8.18 -2.08
C GLY A 38 7.22 7.57 -0.80
N PHE A 39 5.91 7.31 -0.77
CA PHE A 39 5.18 6.72 0.37
C PHE A 39 5.42 7.39 1.73
N ASN A 40 5.26 8.72 1.84
CA ASN A 40 5.31 9.38 3.14
C ASN A 40 4.13 8.95 4.03
N ASN A 41 4.40 8.25 5.14
CA ASN A 41 3.38 7.76 6.06
C ASN A 41 3.95 7.52 7.48
N LEU A 42 3.05 7.36 8.46
CA LEU A 42 3.40 7.18 9.88
C LEU A 42 3.52 5.69 10.29
N GLY A 43 3.59 4.77 9.33
CA GLY A 43 3.63 3.34 9.56
C GLY A 43 2.25 2.70 9.78
N VAL A 44 2.21 1.37 9.66
CA VAL A 44 0.98 0.58 9.72
C VAL A 44 0.34 0.59 11.11
N ASP A 45 1.14 0.63 12.19
CA ASP A 45 0.60 0.65 13.55
C ASP A 45 -0.20 1.93 13.81
N ASN A 46 0.33 3.07 13.39
CA ASN A 46 -0.38 4.34 13.48
C ASN A 46 -1.65 4.34 12.63
N LEU A 47 -1.61 3.73 11.44
CA LEU A 47 -2.79 3.59 10.58
C LEU A 47 -3.87 2.76 11.27
N VAL A 48 -3.53 1.63 11.87
CA VAL A 48 -4.48 0.77 12.58
C VAL A 48 -5.14 1.52 13.74
N GLU A 49 -4.38 2.27 14.53
CA GLU A 49 -4.94 3.07 15.63
C GLU A 49 -5.90 4.16 15.14
N ASN A 50 -5.63 4.76 13.97
CA ASN A 50 -6.56 5.69 13.36
C ASN A 50 -7.83 5.01 12.85
N VAL A 51 -7.71 3.82 12.24
CA VAL A 51 -8.86 3.05 11.74
C VAL A 51 -9.77 2.62 12.88
N LYS A 52 -9.22 2.17 14.03
CA LYS A 52 -10.01 1.81 15.22
C LYS A 52 -10.83 2.98 15.78
N LYS A 53 -10.33 4.21 15.64
CA LYS A 53 -11.00 5.43 16.10
C LYS A 53 -11.96 6.01 15.06
N ALA A 54 -11.82 5.62 13.80
CA ALA A 54 -12.64 6.13 12.72
C ALA A 54 -14.01 5.43 12.72
N HIS A 55 -15.07 6.21 12.54
CA HIS A 55 -16.40 5.69 12.27
C HIS A 55 -16.70 5.88 10.78
N TYR A 56 -16.60 4.80 10.01
CA TYR A 56 -16.91 4.81 8.58
C TYR A 56 -17.74 3.58 8.24
N ASP A 57 -18.96 3.82 7.75
CA ASP A 57 -19.94 2.76 7.47
C ASP A 57 -19.83 2.19 6.05
N GLY A 58 -18.91 2.71 5.22
CA GLY A 58 -18.67 2.23 3.86
C GLY A 58 -17.53 1.21 3.76
N VAL A 59 -17.17 0.81 2.53
CA VAL A 59 -16.07 -0.13 2.30
C VAL A 59 -14.72 0.58 2.48
N LEU A 60 -13.92 0.14 3.46
CA LEU A 60 -12.58 0.64 3.71
C LEU A 60 -11.53 -0.23 3.02
N GLY A 61 -10.87 0.31 2.01
CA GLY A 61 -9.67 -0.26 1.39
C GLY A 61 -8.41 0.21 2.09
N ILE A 62 -7.43 -0.68 2.26
CA ILE A 62 -6.11 -0.32 2.78
C ILE A 62 -5.04 -0.72 1.77
N ASN A 63 -4.28 0.27 1.31
CA ASN A 63 -3.22 0.13 0.34
C ASN A 63 -1.87 -0.03 1.04
N ILE A 64 -1.14 -1.10 0.75
CA ILE A 64 0.13 -1.48 1.39
C ILE A 64 1.30 -1.47 0.41
N GLY A 65 2.47 -1.09 0.92
CA GLY A 65 3.70 -0.98 0.15
C GLY A 65 4.94 -1.35 0.94
N LYS A 66 6.05 -1.49 0.22
CA LYS A 66 7.38 -1.72 0.80
C LYS A 66 8.00 -0.43 1.30
N ASN A 67 8.70 -0.46 2.43
CA ASN A 67 9.54 0.63 2.88
C ASN A 67 10.66 0.92 1.85
N LYS A 68 11.11 2.18 1.76
CA LYS A 68 12.11 2.61 0.76
C LYS A 68 13.47 1.93 0.97
N ASP A 69 13.87 1.76 2.22
CA ASP A 69 15.15 1.21 2.68
C ASP A 69 15.18 -0.33 2.75
N THR A 70 14.03 -1.00 2.70
CA THR A 70 13.99 -2.47 2.63
C THR A 70 14.57 -2.96 1.30
N PRO A 71 15.54 -3.89 1.27
CA PRO A 71 16.01 -4.51 0.03
C PRO A 71 14.86 -5.15 -0.76
N VAL A 72 14.99 -5.26 -2.09
CA VAL A 72 13.91 -5.79 -2.93
C VAL A 72 13.62 -7.26 -2.60
N GLU A 73 14.67 -8.01 -2.30
CA GLU A 73 14.66 -9.43 -1.96
C GLU A 73 13.88 -9.68 -0.65
N GLN A 74 13.88 -8.70 0.26
CA GLN A 74 13.13 -8.72 1.52
C GLN A 74 11.79 -8.00 1.41
N GLY A 75 11.46 -7.45 0.24
CA GLY A 75 10.26 -6.64 0.06
C GLY A 75 8.96 -7.37 0.35
N LYS A 76 8.96 -8.69 0.17
CA LYS A 76 7.84 -9.57 0.51
C LYS A 76 7.42 -9.45 1.97
N ASP A 77 8.39 -9.36 2.88
CA ASP A 77 8.13 -9.34 4.32
C ASP A 77 7.39 -8.07 4.72
N ASP A 78 7.68 -6.93 4.08
CA ASP A 78 6.96 -5.69 4.34
C ASP A 78 5.47 -5.79 4.00
N TYR A 79 5.13 -6.49 2.91
CA TYR A 79 3.74 -6.72 2.54
C TYR A 79 3.04 -7.66 3.53
N LEU A 80 3.71 -8.74 3.95
CA LEU A 80 3.17 -9.69 4.92
C LEU A 80 2.92 -9.04 6.28
N ILE A 81 3.87 -8.24 6.78
CA ILE A 81 3.74 -7.49 8.03
C ILE A 81 2.55 -6.52 7.97
N CYS A 82 2.42 -5.77 6.87
CA CYS A 82 1.28 -4.87 6.73
C CYS A 82 -0.03 -5.64 6.67
N MET A 83 -0.08 -6.70 5.87
CA MET A 83 -1.27 -7.52 5.70
C MET A 83 -1.74 -8.10 7.03
N GLU A 84 -0.85 -8.70 7.82
CA GLU A 84 -1.16 -9.27 9.13
C GLU A 84 -1.81 -8.23 10.06
N LYS A 85 -1.28 -7.01 10.08
CA LYS A 85 -1.75 -5.94 10.98
C LYS A 85 -3.09 -5.33 10.56
N ILE A 86 -3.37 -5.25 9.26
CA ILE A 86 -4.56 -4.56 8.75
C ILE A 86 -5.73 -5.48 8.41
N TYR A 87 -5.49 -6.80 8.32
CA TYR A 87 -6.45 -7.76 7.78
C TYR A 87 -7.82 -7.68 8.46
N ALA A 88 -7.84 -7.53 9.79
CA ALA A 88 -9.06 -7.47 10.58
C ALA A 88 -9.88 -6.18 10.38
N TYR A 89 -9.29 -5.15 9.77
CA TYR A 89 -9.87 -3.81 9.65
C TYR A 89 -10.17 -3.39 8.21
N ALA A 90 -9.63 -4.11 7.22
CA ALA A 90 -9.81 -3.79 5.80
C ALA A 90 -11.01 -4.54 5.21
N GLY A 91 -11.85 -3.85 4.45
CA GLY A 91 -12.82 -4.47 3.54
C GLY A 91 -12.13 -5.06 2.30
N TYR A 92 -11.07 -4.40 1.82
CA TYR A 92 -10.12 -4.99 0.87
C TYR A 92 -8.70 -4.47 1.08
N ILE A 93 -7.71 -5.26 0.65
CA ILE A 93 -6.29 -4.86 0.69
C ILE A 93 -5.79 -4.64 -0.74
N ALA A 94 -5.21 -3.47 -0.99
CA ALA A 94 -4.54 -3.13 -2.24
C ALA A 94 -3.02 -3.30 -2.08
N ILE A 95 -2.39 -4.12 -2.91
CA ILE A 95 -0.93 -4.33 -2.88
C ILE A 95 -0.28 -3.45 -3.95
N ASN A 96 0.54 -2.49 -3.53
CA ASN A 96 1.18 -1.54 -4.42
C ASN A 96 2.58 -2.00 -4.83
N ILE A 97 2.65 -2.69 -5.97
CA ILE A 97 3.88 -3.07 -6.68
C ILE A 97 4.22 -2.10 -7.82
N SER A 98 3.53 -0.96 -7.92
CA SER A 98 3.51 -0.11 -9.11
C SER A 98 4.16 1.25 -8.98
N SER A 99 4.56 1.66 -7.77
CA SER A 99 5.20 2.96 -7.56
C SER A 99 6.48 3.13 -8.40
N PRO A 100 6.52 4.10 -9.34
CA PRO A 100 7.74 4.46 -10.06
C PRO A 100 8.74 5.23 -9.18
N ASN A 101 8.30 5.65 -8.00
CA ASN A 101 9.04 6.52 -7.08
C ASN A 101 9.84 5.75 -6.03
N THR A 102 9.74 4.42 -6.03
CA THR A 102 10.49 3.53 -5.14
C THR A 102 11.48 2.72 -5.99
N PRO A 103 12.80 2.97 -5.89
CA PRO A 103 13.79 2.26 -6.70
C PRO A 103 13.64 0.74 -6.58
N GLY A 104 13.70 0.03 -7.71
CA GLY A 104 13.60 -1.42 -7.76
C GLY A 104 12.21 -2.01 -7.55
N LEU A 105 11.16 -1.23 -7.23
CA LEU A 105 9.83 -1.82 -6.99
C LEU A 105 9.20 -2.41 -8.26
N ARG A 106 9.50 -1.86 -9.44
CA ARG A 106 9.01 -2.37 -10.72
C ARG A 106 9.58 -3.74 -11.09
N THR A 107 10.72 -4.16 -10.55
CA THR A 107 11.24 -5.51 -10.84
C THR A 107 10.38 -6.59 -10.18
N LEU A 108 9.66 -6.26 -9.10
CA LEU A 108 8.67 -7.14 -8.47
C LEU A 108 7.39 -7.34 -9.31
N GLN A 109 7.23 -6.64 -10.43
CA GLN A 109 6.07 -6.83 -11.31
C GLN A 109 6.21 -8.04 -12.23
N TYR A 110 7.41 -8.59 -12.37
CA TYR A 110 7.73 -9.58 -13.39
C TYR A 110 8.38 -10.83 -12.77
N GLY A 111 8.09 -11.98 -13.37
CA GLY A 111 8.78 -13.25 -13.08
C GLY A 111 8.52 -13.82 -11.69
N GLU A 112 9.49 -14.60 -11.21
CA GLU A 112 9.39 -15.42 -9.99
C GLU A 112 9.11 -14.61 -8.71
N ALA A 113 9.57 -13.36 -8.65
CA ALA A 113 9.37 -12.51 -7.47
C ALA A 113 7.90 -12.13 -7.25
N LEU A 114 7.14 -11.95 -8.34
CA LEU A 114 5.70 -11.73 -8.24
C LEU A 114 4.98 -13.00 -7.81
N ASP A 115 5.36 -14.15 -8.37
CA ASP A 115 4.75 -15.44 -8.04
C ASP A 115 5.01 -15.86 -6.60
N ASP A 116 6.22 -15.61 -6.08
CA ASP A 116 6.57 -15.82 -4.67
C ASP A 116 5.75 -14.90 -3.75
N LEU A 117 5.64 -13.61 -4.09
CA LEU A 117 4.81 -12.66 -3.34
C LEU A 117 3.33 -13.10 -3.34
N LEU A 118 2.79 -13.46 -4.51
CA LEU A 118 1.42 -13.95 -4.66
C LEU A 118 1.16 -15.22 -3.86
N THR A 119 2.12 -16.14 -3.87
CA THR A 119 2.02 -17.41 -3.13
C THR A 119 2.01 -17.14 -1.63
N ALA A 120 2.92 -16.32 -1.13
CA ALA A 120 2.98 -15.95 0.28
C ALA A 120 1.70 -15.23 0.75
N ILE A 121 1.16 -14.32 -0.07
CA ILE A 121 -0.11 -13.64 0.22
C ILE A 121 -1.28 -14.63 0.23
N LYS A 122 -1.34 -15.56 -0.73
CA LYS A 122 -2.39 -16.59 -0.78
C LYS A 122 -2.34 -17.47 0.48
N ILE A 123 -1.15 -17.90 0.90
CA ILE A 123 -0.96 -18.68 2.13
C ILE A 123 -1.41 -17.89 3.35
N SER A 124 -0.96 -16.64 3.48
CA SER A 124 -1.38 -15.73 4.57
C SER A 124 -2.91 -15.54 4.59
N LYS A 125 -3.54 -15.39 3.42
CA LYS A 125 -4.99 -15.31 3.28
C LYS A 125 -5.70 -16.60 3.70
N MET A 126 -5.18 -17.79 3.41
CA MET A 126 -5.86 -19.05 3.79
C MET A 126 -5.97 -19.21 5.31
N ILE A 127 -5.07 -18.58 6.07
CA ILE A 127 -5.05 -18.60 7.53
C ILE A 127 -6.12 -17.66 8.12
N CYS A 128 -6.59 -16.66 7.38
CA CYS A 128 -7.54 -15.65 7.87
C CYS A 128 -8.72 -15.49 6.88
N LYS A 129 -9.96 -15.78 7.28
CA LYS A 129 -11.08 -16.04 6.33
C LYS A 129 -11.96 -14.83 5.91
N ARG A 130 -11.56 -13.57 6.11
CA ARG A 130 -12.52 -12.42 6.15
C ARG A 130 -12.34 -11.27 5.13
N CYS A 131 -11.25 -11.18 4.37
CA CYS A 131 -10.92 -10.03 3.52
C CYS A 131 -10.66 -10.40 2.04
N THR A 132 -11.02 -9.48 1.12
CA THR A 132 -10.77 -9.58 -0.33
C THR A 132 -9.47 -8.84 -0.71
N ILE A 133 -8.65 -9.41 -1.60
CA ILE A 133 -7.34 -8.82 -1.98
C ILE A 133 -7.42 -8.38 -3.44
N ASN A 134 -7.14 -7.11 -3.70
CA ASN A 134 -7.09 -6.52 -5.04
C ASN A 134 -5.64 -6.08 -5.36
N MET A 135 -5.16 -6.34 -6.58
CA MET A 135 -3.83 -5.88 -7.00
C MET A 135 -3.95 -4.69 -7.95
N CYS A 136 -3.20 -3.62 -7.68
CA CYS A 136 -3.21 -2.42 -8.50
C CYS A 136 -1.91 -2.32 -9.32
N ARG A 137 -2.00 -2.60 -10.63
CA ARG A 137 -0.92 -2.40 -11.60
C ARG A 137 -1.12 -1.07 -12.32
N SER A 138 -0.08 -0.23 -12.36
CA SER A 138 -0.05 0.91 -13.28
C SER A 138 0.17 0.38 -14.69
N GLN A 139 -0.73 0.71 -15.62
CA GLN A 139 -0.50 0.56 -17.06
C GLN A 139 0.69 1.40 -17.51
#